data_AF-A0A925X579-F1
#
_entry.id   AF-A0A925X579-F1
#
_cell.length_a   1.000
_cell.length_b   1.000
_cell.length_c   1.000
_cell.angle_alpha   90.00
_cell.angle_beta   90.00
_cell.angle_gamma   90.00
#
_symmetry.space_group_name_H-M   'P 1'
#
loop_
_entity.id
_entity.type
_entity.pdbx_description
1 polymer ?
#
loop_
_entity_poly.entity_id
_entity_poly.type
_entity_poly.pdbx_seq_one_letter_code
_entity_poly.pdbx_strand_id
1 'polypeptide(L)'
;VLSKENPRYAVEDSKYNIEIISENKAKDIQKDLAAITQQGEESSALHQLVLASYYEDKQLFVEALHAYEKAVDLEPEVVEFKKAYIYFLEKHGIAQKPAKSKEAEK
;
A
#
# COMPACT_ATOMS: atom_id res chain seq x y z
N VAL A 1 2.06 26.55 -36.44
CA VAL A 1 2.82 26.06 -35.27
C VAL A 1 1.88 26.12 -34.08
N LEU A 2 1.29 24.98 -33.70
CA LEU A 2 0.41 24.86 -32.52
C LEU A 2 0.90 23.64 -31.73
N SER A 3 1.46 23.92 -30.57
CA SER A 3 1.95 22.94 -29.59
C SER A 3 0.87 22.62 -28.56
N LYS A 4 1.03 21.47 -27.90
CA LYS A 4 0.23 20.93 -26.77
C LYS A 4 -1.01 20.20 -27.31
N GLU A 5 -1.24 18.93 -27.01
CA GLU A 5 -1.43 18.40 -25.66
C GLU A 5 -1.04 16.92 -25.61
N ASN A 6 -0.28 16.57 -24.57
CA ASN A 6 0.02 15.19 -24.18
C ASN A 6 -1.28 14.57 -23.65
N PRO A 7 -1.83 13.49 -24.22
CA PRO A 7 -3.13 12.98 -23.80
C PRO A 7 -3.01 12.47 -22.37
N ARG A 8 -3.57 13.25 -21.44
CA ARG A 8 -3.90 12.81 -20.09
C ARG A 8 -4.74 11.55 -20.24
N TYR A 9 -4.19 10.40 -19.89
CA TYR A 9 -4.97 9.20 -19.61
C TYR A 9 -5.72 9.40 -18.28
N ALA A 10 -6.64 10.36 -18.27
CA ALA A 10 -7.73 10.35 -17.30
C ALA A 10 -8.75 9.38 -17.88
N VAL A 11 -8.73 8.15 -17.39
CA VAL A 11 -9.78 7.17 -17.71
C VAL A 11 -11.01 7.63 -16.94
N GLU A 12 -11.76 8.54 -17.53
CA GLU A 12 -13.08 8.92 -17.04
C GLU A 12 -13.99 7.69 -17.16
N ASP A 13 -14.53 7.27 -16.01
CA ASP A 13 -15.51 6.19 -15.83
C ASP A 13 -14.99 4.77 -15.57
N SER A 14 -14.16 4.60 -14.54
CA SER A 14 -14.03 3.28 -13.90
C SER A 14 -13.88 3.44 -12.39
N LYS A 15 -14.62 2.63 -11.65
CA LYS A 15 -14.57 2.47 -10.18
C LYS A 15 -13.15 2.25 -9.61
N TYR A 16 -12.16 2.05 -10.46
CA TYR A 16 -10.75 1.85 -10.14
C TYR A 16 -9.89 2.69 -11.09
N ASN A 17 -9.17 3.67 -10.54
CA ASN A 17 -8.25 4.53 -11.29
C ASN A 17 -6.80 4.10 -11.02
N ILE A 18 -6.02 3.93 -12.09
CA ILE A 18 -4.56 3.77 -12.00
C ILE A 18 -3.95 5.13 -12.36
N GLU A 19 -3.26 5.75 -11.40
CA GLU A 19 -2.55 7.01 -11.63
C GLU A 19 -1.09 6.74 -11.99
N ILE A 20 -0.62 7.33 -13.09
CA ILE A 20 0.80 7.31 -13.45
C ILE A 20 1.50 8.46 -12.71
N ILE A 21 2.49 8.10 -11.90
CA ILE A 21 3.28 9.06 -11.14
C ILE A 21 4.23 9.83 -12.08
N SER A 22 4.33 11.15 -11.91
CA SER A 22 5.27 11.96 -12.67
C SER A 22 6.73 11.64 -12.29
N GLU A 23 7.66 11.84 -13.22
CA GLU A 23 9.08 11.57 -12.97
C GLU A 23 9.65 12.29 -11.75
N ASN A 24 9.19 13.53 -11.49
CA ASN A 24 9.65 14.30 -10.33
C ASN A 24 9.16 13.67 -9.02
N LYS A 25 7.86 13.33 -8.94
CA LYS A 25 7.31 12.64 -7.77
C LYS A 25 7.99 11.27 -7.56
N ALA A 26 8.26 10.54 -8.64
CA ALA A 26 8.95 9.26 -8.57
C ALA A 26 10.38 9.40 -8.02
N LYS A 27 11.12 10.44 -8.43
CA LYS A 27 12.46 10.75 -7.90
C LYS A 27 12.42 11.09 -6.41
N ASP A 28 11.44 11.88 -5.97
CA ASP A 28 11.28 12.21 -4.56
C ASP A 28 10.99 10.96 -3.72
N ILE A 29 10.08 10.10 -4.20
CA ILE A 29 9.76 8.81 -3.57
C ILE A 29 11.01 7.92 -3.48
N GLN A 30 11.78 7.81 -4.55
CA GLN A 30 13.01 7.01 -4.55
C GLN A 30 14.05 7.52 -3.54
N LYS A 31 14.17 8.84 -3.40
CA LYS A 31 15.09 9.46 -2.44
C LYS A 31 14.66 9.15 -1.00
N ASP A 32 13.38 9.31 -0.69
CA ASP A 32 12.83 9.00 0.63
C ASP A 32 13.01 7.50 0.96
N LEU A 33 12.71 6.61 0.00
CA LEU A 33 12.87 5.16 0.18
C LEU A 33 14.33 4.79 0.43
N ALA A 34 15.28 5.40 -0.28
CA ALA A 34 16.70 5.17 -0.03
C ALA A 34 17.10 5.57 1.40
N ALA A 35 16.54 6.66 1.93
CA ALA A 35 16.80 7.07 3.31
C ALA A 35 16.18 6.11 4.33
N ILE A 36 14.95 5.66 4.10
CA ILE A 36 14.24 4.72 5.00
C ILE A 36 14.97 3.38 5.03
N THR A 37 15.30 2.82 3.86
CA THR A 37 15.95 1.51 3.72
C THR A 37 17.37 1.49 4.27
N GLN A 38 18.12 2.59 4.24
CA GLN A 38 19.45 2.68 4.87
C GLN A 38 19.42 2.59 6.40
N GLN A 39 18.29 2.91 7.03
CA GLN A 39 18.15 2.97 8.49
C GLN A 39 17.57 1.69 9.11
N GLY A 40 17.15 0.72 8.30
CA GLY A 40 16.52 -0.49 8.80
C GLY A 40 16.91 -1.73 8.03
N GLU A 41 16.48 -2.88 8.54
CA GLU A 41 16.73 -4.18 7.94
C GLU A 41 15.46 -4.67 7.26
N GLU A 42 15.56 -5.16 6.03
CA GLU A 42 14.40 -5.67 5.29
C GLU A 42 13.71 -6.86 5.97
N SER A 43 14.44 -7.59 6.82
CA SER A 43 13.93 -8.71 7.63
C SER A 43 13.26 -8.26 8.94
N SER A 44 13.26 -6.97 9.27
CA SER A 44 12.57 -6.46 10.46
C SER A 44 11.10 -6.19 10.16
N ALA A 45 10.20 -6.77 10.97
CA ALA A 45 8.76 -6.51 10.86
C ALA A 45 8.43 -5.02 11.09
N LEU A 46 9.11 -4.38 12.06
CA LEU A 46 8.96 -2.95 12.31
C LEU A 46 9.39 -2.10 11.11
N HIS A 47 10.50 -2.47 10.45
CA HIS A 47 10.94 -1.78 9.25
C HIS A 47 9.91 -1.92 8.11
N GLN A 48 9.34 -3.11 7.93
CA GLN A 48 8.26 -3.33 6.97
C GLN A 48 7.01 -2.49 7.29
N LEU A 49 6.66 -2.34 8.57
CA LEU A 49 5.54 -1.50 8.98
C LEU A 49 5.78 -0.01 8.65
N VAL A 50 7.00 0.48 8.85
CA VAL A 50 7.38 1.85 8.47
C VAL A 50 7.28 2.05 6.95
N LEU A 51 7.78 1.09 6.16
CA LEU A 51 7.62 1.11 4.71
C LEU A 51 6.14 1.11 4.30
N ALA A 52 5.32 0.29 4.94
CA ALA A 52 3.89 0.20 4.66
C ALA A 52 3.19 1.55 4.86
N SER A 53 3.43 2.21 6.01
CA SER A 53 2.89 3.55 6.29
C SER A 53 3.37 4.58 5.27
N TYR A 54 4.65 4.53 4.89
CA TYR A 54 5.19 5.45 3.90
C TYR A 54 4.53 5.25 2.53
N TYR A 55 4.41 4.01 2.07
CA TYR A 55 3.73 3.71 0.81
C TYR A 55 2.27 4.13 0.84
N GLU A 56 1.57 3.91 1.95
CA GLU A 56 0.19 4.36 2.14
C GLU A 56 0.06 5.88 2.04
N ASP A 57 0.96 6.64 2.67
CA ASP A 57 0.99 8.11 2.59
C ASP A 57 1.26 8.62 1.16
N LYS A 58 2.01 7.86 0.36
CA LYS A 58 2.26 8.15 -1.05
C LYS A 58 1.20 7.56 -2.00
N GLN A 59 0.14 6.97 -1.47
CA GLN A 59 -0.94 6.32 -2.21
C GLN A 59 -0.46 5.15 -3.10
N LEU A 60 0.67 4.55 -2.73
CA LEU A 60 1.24 3.35 -3.33
C LEU A 60 0.61 2.12 -2.64
N PHE A 61 -0.69 1.92 -2.85
CA PHE A 61 -1.47 0.97 -2.06
C PHE A 61 -1.08 -0.51 -2.26
N VAL A 62 -0.54 -0.87 -3.42
CA VAL A 62 -0.08 -2.24 -3.69
C VAL A 62 1.19 -2.54 -2.89
N GLU A 63 2.13 -1.60 -2.89
CA GLU A 63 3.37 -1.68 -2.12
C GLU A 63 3.09 -1.62 -0.61
N ALA A 64 2.15 -0.77 -0.19
CA ALA A 64 1.71 -0.70 1.20
C ALA A 64 1.12 -2.03 1.67
N LEU A 65 0.22 -2.62 0.86
CA LEU A 65 -0.37 -3.94 1.13
C LEU A 65 0.69 -5.01 1.36
N HIS A 66 1.64 -5.12 0.42
CA HIS A 66 2.70 -6.12 0.51
C HIS A 66 3.61 -5.92 1.73
N ALA A 67 3.91 -4.67 2.10
CA ALA A 67 4.71 -4.37 3.27
C ALA A 67 3.96 -4.69 4.59
N TYR A 68 2.66 -4.41 4.68
CA TYR A 68 1.83 -4.82 5.82
C TYR A 68 1.78 -6.35 5.96
N GLU A 69 1.58 -7.08 4.85
CA GLU A 69 1.59 -8.55 4.84
C GLU A 69 2.93 -9.09 5.32
N LYS A 70 4.03 -8.58 4.79
CA LYS A 70 5.38 -9.00 5.19
C LYS A 70 5.67 -8.71 6.67
N ALA A 71 5.19 -7.60 7.22
CA ALA A 71 5.33 -7.31 8.65
C ALA A 71 4.61 -8.36 9.52
N VAL A 72 3.41 -8.78 9.12
CA VAL A 72 2.64 -9.85 9.80
C VAL A 72 3.30 -11.21 9.63
N ASP A 73 3.88 -11.50 8.47
CA ASP A 73 4.54 -12.78 8.21
C ASP A 73 5.87 -12.93 8.97
N LEU A 74 6.60 -11.83 9.18
CA LEU A 74 7.86 -11.82 9.90
C LEU A 74 7.67 -12.03 11.41
N GLU A 75 6.65 -11.40 12.01
CA GLU A 75 6.37 -11.49 13.45
C GLU A 75 4.86 -11.75 13.68
N PRO A 76 4.36 -12.96 13.35
CA PRO A 76 2.94 -13.29 13.40
C PRO A 76 2.36 -13.31 14.82
N GLU A 77 3.18 -13.39 15.85
CA GLU A 77 2.77 -13.30 17.25
C GLU A 77 2.43 -11.87 17.68
N VAL A 78 2.93 -10.84 16.97
CA VAL A 78 2.71 -9.44 17.30
C VAL A 78 1.34 -9.00 16.81
N VAL A 79 0.41 -8.85 17.75
CA VAL A 79 -1.00 -8.53 17.48
C VAL A 79 -1.13 -7.13 16.85
N GLU A 80 -0.24 -6.21 17.19
CA GLU A 80 -0.22 -4.84 16.71
C GLU A 80 -0.01 -4.78 15.19
N PHE A 81 0.84 -5.63 14.62
CA PHE A 81 1.06 -5.67 13.16
C PHE A 81 -0.19 -6.19 12.43
N LYS A 82 -0.86 -7.21 12.98
CA LYS A 82 -2.14 -7.69 12.46
C LYS A 82 -3.21 -6.60 12.49
N LYS A 83 -3.29 -5.85 13.59
CA LYS A 83 -4.23 -4.73 13.73
C LYS A 83 -3.95 -3.63 12.70
N ALA A 84 -2.68 -3.29 12.49
CA ALA A 84 -2.30 -2.29 11.49
C ALA A 84 -2.68 -2.74 10.07
N TYR A 85 -2.43 -4.01 9.72
CA TYR A 85 -2.85 -4.57 8.44
C TYR A 85 -4.38 -4.57 8.27
N ILE A 86 -5.14 -5.03 9.26
CA ILE A 86 -6.61 -5.01 9.22
C ILE A 86 -7.13 -3.59 9.08
N TYR A 87 -6.57 -2.63 9.83
CA TYR A 87 -6.95 -1.22 9.74
C TYR A 87 -6.72 -0.67 8.33
N PHE A 88 -5.57 -0.97 7.71
CA PHE A 88 -5.29 -0.61 6.32
C PHE A 88 -6.35 -1.20 5.36
N LEU A 89 -6.66 -2.48 5.50
CA LEU A 89 -7.65 -3.17 4.65
C LEU A 89 -9.04 -2.56 4.79
N GLU A 90 -9.48 -2.25 6.02
CA GLU A 90 -10.78 -1.64 6.29
C GLU A 90 -10.85 -0.21 5.75
N LYS A 91 -9.80 0.59 6.02
CA LYS A 91 -9.71 1.99 5.60
C LYS A 91 -9.80 2.16 4.08
N HIS A 92 -9.18 1.26 3.33
CA HIS A 92 -9.15 1.31 1.86
C HIS A 92 -10.19 0.40 1.20
N GLY A 93 -11.06 -0.24 1.99
CA GLY A 93 -12.12 -1.12 1.46
C GLY A 93 -11.59 -2.37 0.75
N ILE A 94 -10.35 -2.76 1.04
CA ILE A 94 -9.69 -3.98 0.52
C ILE A 94 -10.10 -5.20 1.37
N ALA A 95 -10.56 -4.97 2.61
CA ALA A 95 -11.07 -6.02 3.48
C ALA A 95 -12.16 -6.82 2.73
N GLN A 96 -11.86 -8.09 2.44
CA GLN A 96 -12.90 -9.01 2.01
C GLN A 96 -13.91 -9.08 3.15
N LYS A 97 -15.13 -8.60 2.87
CA LYS A 97 -16.29 -8.94 3.71
C LYS A 97 -16.20 -10.44 3.95
N PRO A 98 -16.14 -10.93 5.20
CA PRO A 98 -16.07 -12.37 5.43
C PRO A 98 -17.24 -12.97 4.66
N ALA A 99 -16.93 -13.79 3.64
CA ALA A 99 -17.92 -14.56 2.95
C ALA A 99 -18.65 -15.31 4.04
N LYS A 100 -19.94 -15.00 4.24
CA LYS A 100 -20.79 -15.51 5.32
C LYS A 100 -20.33 -16.93 5.64
N SER A 101 -19.72 -17.11 6.81
CA SER A 101 -19.45 -18.43 7.35
C SER A 101 -20.76 -19.19 7.22
N LYS A 102 -20.77 -20.20 6.34
CA LYS A 102 -21.95 -21.02 6.08
C LYS A 102 -22.56 -21.38 7.42
N GLU A 103 -23.87 -21.15 7.51
CA GLU A 103 -24.73 -21.62 8.57
C GLU A 103 -24.30 -23.03 8.99
N ALA A 104 -23.73 -23.16 10.18
CA ALA A 104 -23.81 -24.41 10.91
C ALA A 104 -25.16 -24.38 11.62
N GLU A 105 -26.21 -24.68 10.84
CA GLU A 105 -27.45 -25.22 11.39
C GLU A 105 -27.08 -26.40 12.30
N LYS A 106 -27.50 -26.32 13.56
CA LYS A 106 -27.69 -27.47 14.42
C LYS A 106 -29.02 -27.32 15.14
#